data_AF-A0A944TYZ8-F1
#
_entry.id   AF-A0A944TYZ8-F1
#
_cell.length_a   1.000
_cell.length_b   1.000
_cell.length_c   1.000
_cell.angle_alpha   90.00
_cell.angle_beta   90.00
_cell.angle_gamma   90.00
#
_symmetry.space_group_name_H-M   'P 1'
#
loop_
_entity.id
_entity.type
_entity.pdbx_description
1 polymer ?
#
loop_
_entity_poly.entity_id
_entity_poly.type
_entity_poly.pdbx_seq_one_letter_code
_entity_poly.pdbx_strand_id
1 'polypeptide(L)'
;MKLKLKENPIEWLKFTAVIGTMAGLLWTLGWWKQMHGLSLWYGWVPGIVAALLCAIFPSWFRGFYRTGTTAFFHLGQFMGTILLTLFFIFIMTPMGFVLKLIGNDLLELKLDPTASSYWKEPRKTGGHKKMF
;
A
#
# COMPACT_ATOMS: atom_id res chain seq x y z
N MET A 1 9.48 7.65 9.25
CA MET A 1 10.56 7.51 8.25
C MET A 1 10.82 8.86 7.60
N LYS A 2 12.08 9.29 7.44
CA LYS A 2 12.40 10.51 6.67
C LYS A 2 12.33 10.18 5.18
N LEU A 3 11.59 10.98 4.41
CA LEU A 3 11.50 10.82 2.95
C LEU A 3 12.83 11.24 2.32
N LYS A 4 13.53 10.27 1.69
CA LYS A 4 14.66 10.56 0.79
C LYS A 4 14.10 10.87 -0.59
N LEU A 5 13.76 12.13 -0.82
CA LEU A 5 13.35 12.61 -2.14
C LEU A 5 14.59 12.74 -3.02
N LYS A 6 14.64 12.00 -4.13
CA LYS A 6 15.66 12.19 -5.16
C LYS A 6 15.25 13.41 -5.98
N GLU A 7 15.90 14.54 -5.72
CA GLU A 7 15.63 15.80 -6.42
C GLU A 7 16.35 15.85 -7.77
N ASN A 8 16.11 14.85 -8.62
CA ASN A 8 16.62 14.80 -9.98
C ASN A 8 15.59 15.40 -10.94
N PRO A 9 15.99 16.29 -11.87
CA PRO A 9 15.06 16.89 -12.83
C PRO A 9 14.38 15.85 -13.74
N ILE A 10 15.04 14.71 -13.97
CA ILE A 10 14.51 13.58 -14.75
C ILE A 10 13.30 12.92 -14.03
N GLU A 11 13.28 12.90 -12.71
CA GLU A 11 12.18 12.29 -11.94
C GLU A 11 10.92 13.16 -11.99
N TRP A 12 11.08 14.48 -12.05
CA TRP A 12 9.96 15.41 -12.23
C TRP A 12 9.32 15.26 -13.62
N LEU A 13 10.15 15.10 -14.66
CA LEU A 13 9.66 14.87 -16.03
C LEU A 13 8.90 13.55 -16.16
N LYS A 14 9.40 12.48 -15.53
CA LYS A 14 8.69 11.19 -15.47
C LYS A 14 7.33 11.32 -14.78
N PHE A 15 7.27 12.05 -13.67
CA PHE A 15 6.02 12.26 -12.94
C PHE A 15 4.99 13.03 -13.77
N THR A 16 5.40 14.14 -14.39
CA THR A 16 4.52 14.93 -15.26
C THR A 16 4.11 14.15 -16.53
N ALA A 17 5.02 13.37 -17.11
CA ALA A 17 4.70 12.50 -18.24
C ALA A 17 3.65 11.45 -17.86
N VAL A 18 3.78 10.81 -16.70
CA VAL A 18 2.81 9.82 -16.20
C VAL A 18 1.45 10.46 -15.93
N ILE A 19 1.41 11.67 -15.36
CA ILE A 19 0.14 12.39 -15.15
C ILE A 19 -0.49 12.77 -16.49
N GLY A 20 0.30 13.26 -17.44
CA GLY A 20 -0.17 13.62 -18.77
C GLY A 20 -0.74 12.43 -19.55
N THR A 21 -0.09 11.27 -19.48
CA THR A 21 -0.59 10.04 -20.11
C THR A 21 -1.84 9.52 -19.41
N MET A 22 -1.89 9.56 -18.07
CA MET A 22 -3.09 9.19 -17.31
C MET A 22 -4.29 10.08 -17.66
N ALA A 23 -4.09 11.40 -17.74
CA ALA A 23 -5.14 12.34 -18.11
C ALA A 23 -5.61 12.12 -19.56
N GLY A 24 -4.68 11.88 -20.50
CA GLY A 24 -5.00 11.53 -21.88
C GLY A 24 -5.81 10.24 -21.99
N LEU A 25 -5.45 9.20 -21.22
CA LEU A 25 -6.18 7.93 -21.14
C LEU A 25 -7.59 8.10 -20.55
N LEU A 26 -7.74 8.90 -19.49
CA LEU A 26 -9.06 9.18 -18.92
C LEU A 26 -9.95 9.96 -19.90
N TRP A 27 -9.37 10.88 -20.66
CA TRP A 27 -10.08 11.63 -21.70
C TRP A 27 -10.53 10.72 -22.86
N THR A 28 -9.68 9.80 -23.32
CA THR A 28 -10.05 8.84 -24.38
C THR A 28 -11.11 7.84 -23.91
N LEU A 29 -11.05 7.39 -22.65
CA LEU A 29 -12.09 6.55 -22.05
C LEU A 29 -13.42 7.31 -21.87
N GLY A 30 -13.38 8.59 -21.50
CA GLY A 30 -14.56 9.45 -21.40
C GLY A 30 -15.20 9.75 -22.76
N TRP A 31 -14.39 9.91 -23.80
CA TRP A 31 -14.84 10.00 -25.19
C TRP A 31 -15.55 8.71 -25.63
N TRP A 32 -15.01 7.55 -25.27
CA TRP A 32 -15.61 6.25 -25.61
C TRP A 32 -16.99 6.05 -24.97
N LYS A 33 -17.24 6.68 -23.81
CA LYS A 33 -18.56 6.72 -23.17
C LYS A 33 -19.49 7.84 -23.68
N GLN A 34 -19.14 8.53 -24.77
CA GLN A 34 -19.94 9.60 -25.42
C GLN A 34 -20.32 10.78 -24.50
N MET A 35 -19.56 11.04 -23.43
CA MET A 35 -19.86 12.14 -22.50
C MET A 35 -19.46 13.53 -23.02
N HIS A 36 -18.63 13.62 -24.07
CA HIS A 36 -18.15 14.90 -24.62
C HIS A 36 -18.02 14.85 -26.16
N GLY A 37 -18.46 15.91 -26.85
CA GLY A 37 -18.36 16.08 -28.31
C GLY A 37 -17.08 16.81 -28.80
N LEU A 38 -16.13 17.10 -27.91
CA LEU A 38 -14.85 17.79 -28.18
C LEU A 38 -13.69 16.86 -28.56
N SER A 39 -13.25 16.93 -29.83
CA SER A 39 -12.19 16.12 -30.48
C SER A 39 -11.12 15.52 -29.56
N LEU A 40 -10.77 14.25 -29.82
CA LEU A 40 -9.73 13.44 -29.12
C LEU A 40 -8.42 14.18 -28.85
N TRP A 41 -8.08 15.16 -29.70
CA TRP A 41 -6.87 15.97 -29.62
C TRP A 41 -6.78 16.84 -28.35
N TYR A 42 -7.93 17.23 -27.78
CA TYR A 42 -7.98 18.12 -26.61
C TYR A 42 -7.57 17.43 -25.30
N GLY A 43 -7.58 16.09 -25.26
CA GLY A 43 -7.15 15.33 -24.06
C GLY A 43 -5.63 15.20 -23.94
N TRP A 44 -4.92 15.11 -25.06
CA TRP A 44 -3.48 14.82 -25.08
C TRP A 44 -2.62 16.08 -25.13
N VAL A 45 -3.07 17.12 -25.84
CA VAL A 45 -2.32 18.38 -25.99
C VAL A 45 -2.01 19.05 -24.64
N PRO A 46 -2.93 19.14 -23.66
CA PRO A 46 -2.63 19.75 -22.37
C PRO A 46 -1.55 18.96 -21.60
N GLY A 47 -1.58 17.63 -21.69
CA GLY A 47 -0.59 16.76 -21.03
C GLY A 47 0.81 16.91 -21.63
N ILE A 48 0.90 17.03 -22.95
CA ILE A 48 2.17 17.24 -23.67
C ILE A 48 2.71 18.66 -23.42
N VAL A 49 1.85 19.68 -23.47
CA VAL A 49 2.23 21.07 -23.18
C VAL A 49 2.67 21.21 -21.72
N ALA A 50 1.99 20.58 -20.77
CA ALA A 50 2.40 20.56 -19.37
C ALA A 50 3.76 19.86 -19.18
N ALA A 51 4.02 18.76 -19.89
CA ALA A 51 5.31 18.08 -19.85
C ALA A 51 6.46 18.94 -20.43
N LEU A 52 6.20 19.67 -21.53
CA LEU A 52 7.16 20.59 -22.13
C LEU A 52 7.43 21.82 -21.23
N LEU A 53 6.39 22.41 -20.64
CA LEU A 53 6.54 23.51 -19.67
C LEU A 53 7.33 23.08 -18.44
N CYS A 54 7.14 21.84 -17.99
CA CYS A 54 7.91 21.25 -16.90
C CYS A 54 9.40 21.07 -17.24
N ALA A 55 9.74 20.85 -18.51
CA ALA A 55 11.13 20.78 -18.97
C ALA A 55 11.82 22.15 -19.02
N ILE A 56 11.06 23.23 -19.26
CA ILE A 56 11.59 24.60 -19.38
C ILE A 56 11.70 25.29 -18.01
N PHE A 57 10.75 25.05 -17.09
CA PHE A 57 10.74 25.66 -15.75
C PHE A 57 10.74 24.60 -14.61
N PRO A 58 11.88 23.92 -14.39
CA PRO A 58 11.97 22.84 -13.42
C PRO A 58 11.83 23.29 -11.95
N SER A 59 12.17 24.56 -11.64
CA SER A 59 12.15 25.08 -10.26
C SER A 59 10.73 25.21 -9.68
N TRP A 60 9.74 25.58 -10.51
CA TRP A 60 8.34 25.74 -10.05
C TRP A 60 7.68 24.39 -9.75
N PHE A 61 7.98 23.37 -10.57
CA PHE A 61 7.46 22.03 -10.40
C PHE A 61 8.06 21.27 -9.21
N ARG A 62 9.23 21.68 -8.70
CA ARG A 62 9.85 21.09 -7.51
C ARG A 62 8.95 21.16 -6.28
N GLY A 63 8.29 22.30 -6.07
CA GLY A 63 7.37 22.49 -4.94
C GLY A 63 6.16 21.56 -5.02
N PHE A 64 5.55 21.48 -6.21
CA PHE A 64 4.38 20.64 -6.48
C PHE A 64 4.69 19.14 -6.38
N TYR A 65 5.84 18.71 -6.92
CA TYR A 65 6.30 17.32 -6.79
C TYR A 65 6.48 16.95 -5.31
N ARG A 66 7.14 17.81 -4.52
CA ARG A 66 7.39 17.53 -3.11
C ARG A 66 6.11 17.39 -2.29
N THR A 67 5.14 18.28 -2.47
CA THR A 67 3.86 18.19 -1.74
C THR A 67 3.06 16.98 -2.19
N GLY A 68 2.99 16.73 -3.50
CA GLY A 68 2.30 15.57 -4.07
C GLY A 68 2.88 14.26 -3.56
N THR A 69 4.19 14.04 -3.71
CA THR A 69 4.84 12.80 -3.28
C THR A 69 4.70 12.57 -1.77
N THR A 70 4.79 13.63 -0.96
CA THR A 70 4.60 13.52 0.49
C THR A 70 3.16 13.14 0.84
N ALA A 71 2.17 13.76 0.18
CA ALA A 71 0.76 13.42 0.37
C ALA A 71 0.48 11.95 -0.02
N PHE A 72 0.98 11.51 -1.18
CA PHE A 72 0.85 10.11 -1.62
C PHE A 72 1.53 9.13 -0.67
N PHE A 73 2.67 9.49 -0.09
CA PHE A 73 3.33 8.65 0.91
C PHE A 73 2.46 8.49 2.17
N HIS A 74 1.90 9.57 2.69
CA HIS A 74 1.01 9.52 3.85
C HIS A 74 -0.27 8.74 3.55
N LEU A 75 -0.86 8.93 2.37
CA LEU A 75 -1.99 8.15 1.91
C LEU A 75 -1.65 6.67 1.83
N GLY A 76 -0.51 6.31 1.24
CA GLY A 76 -0.05 4.92 1.15
C GLY A 76 0.15 4.29 2.53
N GLN A 77 0.73 5.03 3.48
CA GLN A 77 0.89 4.58 4.86
C GLN A 77 -0.46 4.34 5.53
N PHE A 78 -1.40 5.30 5.40
CA PHE A 78 -2.73 5.20 5.98
C PHE A 78 -3.52 4.04 5.37
N MET A 79 -3.47 3.87 4.05
CA MET A 79 -4.07 2.74 3.35
C MET A 79 -3.46 1.40 3.77
N GLY A 80 -2.14 1.34 3.95
CA GLY A 80 -1.45 0.15 4.46
C GLY A 80 -1.93 -0.23 5.86
N THR A 81 -2.07 0.75 6.76
CA THR A 81 -2.63 0.52 8.10
C THR A 81 -4.08 0.04 8.00
N ILE A 82 -4.93 0.71 7.22
CA ILE A 82 -6.33 0.31 7.05
C ILE A 82 -6.42 -1.11 6.51
N LEU A 83 -5.67 -1.43 5.46
CA LEU A 83 -5.72 -2.75 4.83
C LEU A 83 -5.28 -3.84 5.81
N LEU A 84 -4.21 -3.59 6.57
CA LEU A 84 -3.73 -4.54 7.58
C LEU A 84 -4.73 -4.70 8.73
N THR A 85 -5.33 -3.62 9.21
CA THR A 85 -6.40 -3.65 10.22
C THR A 85 -7.61 -4.42 9.71
N LEU A 86 -8.05 -4.16 8.48
CA LEU A 86 -9.17 -4.84 7.86
C LEU A 86 -8.87 -6.33 7.71
N PHE A 87 -7.68 -6.69 7.23
CA PHE A 87 -7.22 -8.07 7.14
C PHE A 87 -7.26 -8.76 8.50
N PHE A 88 -6.75 -8.11 9.55
CA PHE A 88 -6.75 -8.68 10.88
C PHE A 88 -8.18 -8.90 11.42
N ILE A 89 -9.08 -7.95 11.23
CA ILE A 89 -10.45 -8.02 11.72
C ILE A 89 -11.29 -9.00 10.90
N PHE A 90 -11.16 -9.02 9.58
CA PHE A 90 -12.02 -9.84 8.71
C PHE A 90 -11.48 -11.23 8.44
N ILE A 91 -10.18 -11.48 8.62
CA ILE A 91 -9.58 -12.79 8.36
C ILE A 91 -9.09 -13.42 9.66
N MET A 92 -8.18 -12.76 10.39
CA MET A 92 -7.61 -13.36 11.60
C MET A 92 -8.63 -13.51 12.74
N THR A 93 -9.41 -12.47 13.01
CA THR A 93 -10.35 -12.45 14.14
C THR A 93 -11.45 -13.50 13.98
N PRO A 94 -12.16 -13.64 12.84
CA PRO A 94 -13.14 -14.70 12.67
C PRO A 94 -12.49 -16.07 12.63
N MET A 95 -11.27 -16.22 12.12
CA MET A 95 -10.55 -17.50 12.21
C MET A 95 -10.35 -17.94 13.67
N GLY A 96 -9.94 -17.02 14.55
CA GLY A 96 -9.85 -17.29 15.99
C GLY A 96 -11.21 -17.56 16.64
N PHE A 97 -12.25 -16.84 16.23
CA PHE A 97 -13.61 -17.04 16.73
C PHE A 97 -14.20 -18.40 16.30
N VAL A 98 -13.94 -18.83 15.07
CA VAL A 98 -14.29 -20.15 14.55
C VAL A 98 -13.57 -21.24 15.34
N LEU A 99 -12.27 -21.07 15.62
CA LEU A 99 -11.53 -22.00 16.49
C LEU A 99 -12.14 -22.12 17.89
N LYS A 100 -12.55 -20.98 18.47
CA LYS A 100 -13.23 -20.91 19.76
C LYS A 100 -14.59 -21.60 19.74
N LEU A 101 -15.36 -21.45 18.66
CA LEU A 101 -16.65 -22.13 18.46
C LEU A 101 -16.49 -23.64 18.27
N ILE A 102 -15.44 -24.09 17.56
CA ILE A 102 -15.13 -25.51 17.38
C ILE A 102 -14.67 -26.14 18.71
N GLY A 103 -14.34 -25.34 19.72
CA GLY A 103 -13.92 -25.83 21.04
C GLY A 103 -12.46 -26.29 21.08
N ASN A 104 -11.68 -25.99 20.05
CA ASN A 104 -10.25 -26.27 20.00
C ASN A 104 -9.51 -25.27 20.90
N ASP A 105 -9.25 -25.66 22.15
CA ASP A 105 -8.37 -24.93 23.05
C ASP A 105 -6.90 -25.23 22.70
N LEU A 106 -6.42 -24.67 21.58
CA LEU A 106 -5.04 -24.85 21.12
C LEU A 106 -4.00 -24.32 22.12
N LEU A 107 -4.39 -23.42 23.02
CA LEU A 107 -3.52 -22.86 24.04
C LEU A 107 -3.69 -23.53 25.41
N GLU A 108 -4.64 -24.46 25.58
CA GLU A 108 -5.04 -24.99 26.90
C GLU A 108 -5.20 -23.84 27.92
N LEU A 109 -5.84 -22.75 27.50
CA LEU A 109 -5.92 -21.52 28.30
C LEU A 109 -6.93 -21.65 29.44
N LYS A 110 -7.83 -22.65 29.38
CA LYS A 110 -8.70 -22.99 30.50
C LYS A 110 -7.85 -23.63 31.62
N LEU A 111 -7.81 -22.94 32.76
CA LEU A 111 -7.23 -23.47 34.00
C LEU A 111 -8.04 -24.69 34.43
N ASP A 112 -7.44 -25.88 34.31
CA ASP A 112 -7.96 -27.13 34.83
C ASP A 112 -7.76 -27.19 36.36
N PRO A 113 -8.83 -27.15 37.18
CA PRO A 113 -8.72 -27.20 38.63
C PRO A 113 -8.17 -28.53 39.15
N THR A 114 -8.12 -29.57 38.31
CA THR A 114 -7.67 -30.92 38.67
C THR A 114 -6.21 -31.19 38.29
N ALA A 115 -5.57 -30.27 37.56
CA ALA A 115 -4.17 -30.41 37.16
C ALA A 115 -3.21 -30.11 38.33
N SER A 116 -2.34 -31.07 38.65
CA SER A 116 -1.30 -30.91 39.69
C SER A 116 -0.16 -29.98 39.28
N SER A 117 0.04 -29.79 37.97
CA SER A 117 1.01 -28.85 37.40
C SER A 117 0.69 -28.57 35.94
N TYR A 118 0.81 -27.31 35.52
CA TYR A 118 0.66 -26.87 34.11
C TYR A 118 1.96 -27.00 33.31
N TRP A 119 3.02 -27.55 33.92
CA TRP A 119 4.31 -27.69 33.28
C TRP A 119 4.27 -28.78 32.20
N LYS A 120 4.37 -28.39 30.93
CA LYS A 120 4.56 -29.34 29.83
C LYS A 120 6.02 -29.74 29.75
N GLU A 121 6.31 -31.03 29.87
CA GLU A 121 7.66 -31.53 29.65
C GLU A 121 8.12 -31.19 28.23
N PRO A 122 9.34 -30.65 28.06
CA PRO A 122 9.89 -30.39 26.74
C PRO A 122 9.95 -31.71 25.95
N ARG A 123 9.53 -31.64 24.69
CA ARG A 123 9.50 -32.79 23.78
C ARG A 123 10.90 -33.43 23.78
N LYS A 124 11.00 -34.72 24.09
CA LYS A 124 12.26 -35.48 24.02
C LYS A 124 12.70 -35.70 22.57
N THR A 125 12.99 -34.63 21.84
CA THR A 125 13.75 -34.71 20.59
C THR A 125 15.22 -34.80 20.99
N GLY A 126 15.73 -36.03 21.04
CA GLY A 126 17.13 -36.29 21.30
C GLY A 126 18.01 -35.56 20.30
N GLY A 127 19.05 -34.86 20.79
CA GLY A 127 20.07 -34.32 19.90
C GLY A 127 20.79 -33.03 20.30
N HIS A 128 20.72 -32.53 21.54
CA HIS A 128 21.57 -31.40 21.97
C HIS A 128 23.06 -31.75 22.17
N LYS A 129 23.54 -32.88 21.64
CA LYS A 129 24.95 -33.32 21.72
C LYS A 129 25.86 -32.77 20.61
N LYS A 130 25.42 -31.82 19.78
CA LYS A 130 26.21 -31.33 18.62
C LYS A 130 26.45 -29.80 18.57
N MET A 131 26.26 -29.08 19.67
CA MET A 131 26.38 -27.60 19.67
C MET A 131 27.61 -27.04 20.39
N PHE A 132 28.52 -27.88 20.89
CA PHE A 132 29.79 -27.47 21.49
C PHE A 132 30.93 -28.32 20.96
#